data_AF-A0A2T4WU78-F1
#
_entry.id   AF-A0A2T4WU78-F1
#
_cell.length_a   1.000
_cell.length_b   1.000
_cell.length_c   1.000
_cell.angle_alpha   90.00
_cell.angle_beta   90.00
_cell.angle_gamma   90.00
#
_symmetry.space_group_name_H-M   'P 1'
#
loop_
_entity.id
_entity.type
_entity.pdbx_description
1 polymer ?
#
loop_
_entity_poly.entity_id
_entity_poly.type
_entity_poly.pdbx_seq_one_letter_code
_entity_poly.pdbx_strand_id
1 'polypeptide(L)'
;MLTNEELDVAERYDEALTGDLAMYGVKDALISKVLTIHNPKKYFIKNGKSDTTLQNYGLELPRGISAGEKYKATCAFLIDVCKDSGIDDLAVLDYYLYLEAEE
;
A
#
# COMPACT_ATOMS: atom_id res chain seq x y z
N MET A 1 -15.58 5.55 -5.22
CA MET A 1 -14.39 6.04 -5.95
C MET A 1 -13.14 5.36 -5.43
N LEU A 2 -12.70 5.56 -4.18
CA LEU A 2 -11.50 4.89 -3.63
C LEU A 2 -11.54 3.35 -3.72
N THR A 3 -12.68 2.72 -3.52
CA THR A 3 -12.87 1.26 -3.62
C THR A 3 -13.50 0.81 -4.94
N ASN A 4 -13.55 1.68 -5.96
CA ASN A 4 -14.06 1.29 -7.26
C ASN A 4 -12.99 0.52 -8.06
N GLU A 5 -13.09 -0.80 -8.09
CA GLU A 5 -12.12 -1.68 -8.76
C GLU A 5 -12.07 -1.55 -10.28
N GLU A 6 -13.01 -0.84 -10.90
CA GLU A 6 -12.98 -0.54 -12.34
C GLU A 6 -11.96 0.56 -12.70
N LEU A 7 -11.53 1.36 -11.71
CA LEU A 7 -10.54 2.43 -11.89
C LEU A 7 -9.16 1.99 -11.40
N ASP A 8 -8.12 2.58 -12.00
CA ASP A 8 -6.74 2.32 -11.59
C ASP A 8 -6.52 2.70 -10.12
N VAL A 9 -5.79 1.85 -9.37
CA VAL A 9 -5.54 2.15 -7.95
C VAL A 9 -4.68 3.41 -7.79
N ALA A 10 -3.76 3.70 -8.72
CA ALA A 10 -2.94 4.90 -8.66
C ALA A 10 -3.82 6.15 -8.73
N GLU A 11 -4.74 6.21 -9.69
CA GLU A 11 -5.70 7.31 -9.84
C GLU A 11 -6.57 7.47 -8.59
N ARG A 12 -7.16 6.38 -8.11
CA ARG A 12 -8.02 6.42 -6.91
C ARG A 12 -7.28 6.85 -5.66
N TYR A 13 -6.02 6.44 -5.54
CA TYR A 13 -5.16 6.74 -4.40
C TYR A 13 -4.70 8.21 -4.42
N ASP A 14 -4.22 8.70 -5.56
CA ASP A 14 -3.80 10.10 -5.72
C ASP A 14 -4.99 11.06 -5.52
N GLU A 15 -6.17 10.69 -6.03
CA GLU A 15 -7.39 11.47 -5.85
C GLU A 15 -7.80 11.59 -4.38
N ALA A 16 -7.68 10.49 -3.62
CA ALA A 16 -7.99 10.48 -2.19
C ALA A 16 -6.91 11.16 -1.32
N LEU A 17 -5.65 11.18 -1.77
CA LEU A 17 -4.54 11.73 -1.00
C LEU A 17 -4.34 13.24 -1.22
N THR A 18 -4.42 13.68 -2.47
CA THR A 18 -4.10 15.05 -2.89
C THR A 18 -5.05 15.66 -3.91
N GLY A 19 -5.99 14.89 -4.48
CA GLY A 19 -6.97 15.37 -5.46
C GLY A 19 -8.19 16.04 -4.82
N ASP A 20 -9.28 16.12 -5.58
CA ASP A 20 -10.52 16.79 -5.19
C ASP A 20 -11.26 16.05 -4.05
N LEU A 21 -10.97 14.76 -3.86
CA LEU A 21 -11.50 13.96 -2.75
C LEU A 21 -10.63 13.99 -1.48
N ALA A 22 -9.54 14.76 -1.47
CA ALA A 22 -8.64 14.83 -0.32
C ALA A 22 -9.35 15.42 0.91
N MET A 23 -9.20 14.75 2.05
CA MET A 23 -9.78 15.18 3.32
C MET A 23 -8.70 15.53 4.35
N TYR A 24 -8.94 16.57 5.14
CA TYR A 24 -8.04 16.94 6.23
C TYR A 24 -7.90 15.78 7.24
N GLY A 25 -6.66 15.44 7.60
CA GLY A 25 -6.34 14.33 8.50
C GLY A 25 -6.35 12.94 7.85
N VAL A 26 -6.72 12.82 6.57
CA VAL A 26 -6.67 11.55 5.82
C VAL A 26 -5.37 11.50 5.01
N LYS A 27 -4.55 10.47 5.26
CA LYS A 27 -3.22 10.26 4.65
C LYS A 27 -3.04 8.80 4.26
N ASP A 28 -1.88 8.47 3.69
CA ASP A 28 -1.51 7.14 3.19
C ASP A 28 -1.93 6.00 4.12
N ALA A 29 -1.65 6.13 5.41
CA ALA A 29 -1.96 5.10 6.41
C ALA A 29 -3.45 4.81 6.56
N LEU A 30 -4.32 5.83 6.45
CA LEU A 30 -5.77 5.60 6.53
C LEU A 30 -6.33 5.13 5.18
N ILE A 31 -5.88 5.73 4.08
CA ILE A 31 -6.32 5.38 2.72
C ILE A 31 -6.01 3.90 2.44
N SER A 32 -4.76 3.49 2.68
CA SER A 32 -4.31 2.11 2.46
C SER A 32 -5.00 1.10 3.38
N LYS A 33 -5.36 1.47 4.63
CA LYS A 33 -6.17 0.61 5.51
C LYS A 33 -7.57 0.39 4.96
N VAL A 34 -8.24 1.43 4.44
CA VAL A 34 -9.55 1.30 3.81
C VAL A 34 -9.48 0.39 2.58
N LEU A 35 -8.45 0.56 1.75
CA LEU A 35 -8.21 -0.31 0.59
C LEU A 35 -7.96 -1.76 1.03
N THR A 36 -7.12 -2.00 2.04
CA THR A 36 -6.83 -3.34 2.54
C THR A 36 -8.07 -4.01 3.13
N ILE A 37 -8.89 -3.29 3.90
CA ILE A 37 -10.18 -3.80 4.42
C ILE A 37 -11.13 -4.15 3.27
N HIS A 38 -11.15 -3.34 2.20
CA HIS A 38 -11.96 -3.60 1.03
C HIS A 38 -11.52 -4.86 0.28
N ASN A 39 -10.21 -5.04 0.08
CA ASN A 39 -9.66 -6.20 -0.59
C ASN A 39 -8.21 -6.52 -0.13
N PRO A 40 -8.02 -7.44 0.83
CA PRO A 40 -6.69 -7.73 1.39
C PRO A 40 -5.79 -8.48 0.41
N LYS A 41 -6.35 -9.08 -0.65
CA LYS A 41 -5.57 -9.76 -1.70
C LYS A 41 -4.92 -8.81 -2.70
N LYS A 42 -5.28 -7.52 -2.68
CA LYS A 42 -4.82 -6.53 -3.66
C LYS A 42 -4.03 -5.38 -3.05
N TYR A 43 -4.30 -5.02 -1.80
CA TYR A 43 -3.80 -3.79 -1.21
C TYR A 43 -3.09 -4.05 0.12
N PHE A 44 -1.90 -3.46 0.28
CA PHE A 44 -1.14 -3.51 1.53
C PHE A 44 -1.39 -2.23 2.34
N ILE A 45 -1.08 -2.29 3.63
CA ILE A 45 -1.15 -1.11 4.50
C ILE A 45 0.17 -0.33 4.37
N LYS A 46 0.08 0.93 3.95
CA LYS A 46 1.21 1.83 3.82
C LYS A 46 1.33 2.72 5.05
N ASN A 47 2.31 2.45 5.91
CA ASN A 47 2.59 3.25 7.10
C ASN A 47 4.11 3.37 7.33
N GLY A 48 4.52 4.13 8.36
CA GLY A 48 5.94 4.34 8.66
C GLY A 48 6.70 3.05 8.93
N LYS A 49 6.09 2.06 9.61
CA LYS A 49 6.72 0.76 9.88
C LYS A 49 6.90 -0.05 8.61
N SER A 50 5.86 -0.19 7.79
CA SER A 50 5.97 -0.91 6.52
C SER A 50 7.01 -0.26 5.60
N ASP A 51 7.06 1.07 5.55
CA ASP A 51 8.04 1.78 4.72
C ASP A 51 9.48 1.53 5.20
N THR A 52 9.75 1.60 6.50
CA THR A 52 11.07 1.29 7.07
C THR A 52 11.47 -0.16 6.79
N THR A 53 10.60 -1.12 7.08
CA THR A 53 10.88 -2.54 6.87
C THR A 53 11.18 -2.83 5.39
N LEU A 54 10.38 -2.30 4.47
CA LEU A 54 10.58 -2.52 3.03
C LEU A 54 11.89 -1.88 2.52
N GLN A 55 12.26 -0.71 3.04
CA GLN A 55 13.55 -0.09 2.72
C GLN A 55 14.73 -0.92 3.24
N ASN A 56 14.62 -1.50 4.44
CA ASN A 56 15.64 -2.39 5.00
C ASN A 56 15.85 -3.65 4.16
N TYR A 57 14.79 -4.13 3.50
CA TYR A 57 14.88 -5.23 2.52
C TYR A 57 15.29 -4.78 1.11
N GLY A 58 15.67 -3.52 0.92
CA GLY A 58 16.20 -3.00 -0.34
C GLY A 58 15.14 -2.62 -1.38
N LEU A 59 13.87 -2.46 -0.98
CA LEU A 59 12.84 -1.97 -1.89
C LEU A 59 13.03 -0.48 -2.15
N GLU A 60 13.60 -0.16 -3.32
CA GLU A 60 13.76 1.21 -3.79
C GLU A 60 12.73 1.54 -4.87
N LEU A 61 11.90 2.56 -4.61
CA LEU A 61 10.92 3.04 -5.58
C LEU A 61 11.49 4.18 -6.43
N PRO A 62 11.20 4.22 -7.74
CA PRO A 62 11.69 5.26 -8.61
C PRO A 62 11.22 6.65 -8.17
N ARG A 63 12.08 7.65 -8.40
CA ARG A 63 11.77 9.06 -8.17
C ARG A 63 10.96 9.62 -9.34
N GLY A 64 10.18 10.67 -9.08
CA GLY A 64 9.43 11.38 -10.12
C GLY A 64 8.09 10.77 -10.53
N ILE A 65 7.65 9.68 -9.89
CA ILE A 65 6.30 9.12 -10.05
C ILE A 65 5.40 9.48 -8.85
N SER A 66 4.08 9.46 -9.05
CA SER A 66 3.08 9.83 -8.05
C SER A 66 3.04 8.87 -6.86
N ALA A 67 2.36 9.27 -5.79
CA ALA A 67 2.18 8.42 -4.61
C ALA A 67 1.33 7.18 -4.95
N GLY A 68 0.30 7.36 -5.77
CA GLY A 68 -0.55 6.29 -6.29
C GLY A 68 0.23 5.28 -7.13
N GLU A 69 1.08 5.73 -8.06
CA GLU A 69 1.91 4.83 -8.87
C GLU A 69 2.91 4.03 -8.02
N LYS A 70 3.51 4.69 -7.02
CA LYS A 70 4.36 4.01 -6.02
C LYS A 70 3.57 2.95 -5.27
N TYR A 71 2.38 3.31 -4.78
CA TYR A 71 1.52 2.40 -4.04
C TYR A 71 1.10 1.19 -4.89
N LYS A 72 0.72 1.42 -6.14
CA LYS A 72 0.39 0.38 -7.12
C LYS A 72 1.55 -0.58 -7.36
N ALA A 73 2.74 -0.05 -7.62
CA ALA A 73 3.94 -0.84 -7.84
C ALA A 73 4.31 -1.68 -6.61
N THR A 74 4.24 -1.09 -5.41
CA THR A 74 4.47 -1.81 -4.15
C THR A 74 3.43 -2.92 -3.94
N CYS A 75 2.14 -2.66 -4.19
CA CYS A 75 1.11 -3.70 -4.10
C CYS A 75 1.44 -4.88 -5.02
N ALA A 76 1.77 -4.61 -6.29
CA ALA A 76 2.10 -5.66 -7.25
C ALA A 76 3.30 -6.50 -6.78
N PHE A 77 4.36 -5.85 -6.32
CA PHE A 77 5.53 -6.53 -5.78
C PHE A 77 5.18 -7.41 -4.57
N LEU A 78 4.46 -6.87 -3.59
CA LEU A 78 4.12 -7.62 -2.37
C LEU A 78 3.14 -8.76 -2.64
N ILE A 79 2.27 -8.64 -3.64
CA ILE A 79 1.42 -9.75 -4.09
C ILE A 79 2.29 -10.92 -4.58
N ASP A 80 3.35 -10.63 -5.33
CA ASP A 80 4.27 -11.66 -5.80
C ASP A 80 5.06 -12.27 -4.63
N VAL A 81 5.48 -11.46 -3.66
CA VAL A 81 6.07 -11.96 -2.39
C VAL A 81 5.12 -12.91 -1.65
N CYS A 82 3.83 -12.56 -1.53
CA CYS A 82 2.84 -13.43 -0.91
C CYS A 82 2.70 -14.77 -1.65
N LYS A 83 2.66 -14.75 -3.00
CA LYS A 83 2.60 -15.98 -3.81
C LYS A 83 3.83 -16.86 -3.59
N ASP A 84 5.02 -16.27 -3.59
CA ASP A 84 6.29 -17.02 -3.48
C ASP A 84 6.50 -17.60 -2.07
N SER A 85 6.01 -16.91 -1.05
CA SER A 85 6.13 -17.31 0.36
C SER A 85 4.98 -18.17 0.88
N GLY A 86 3.87 -18.25 0.13
CA GLY A 86 2.65 -18.92 0.58
C GLY A 86 1.87 -18.15 1.65
N ILE A 87 2.11 -16.83 1.79
CA ILE A 87 1.30 -15.95 2.65
C ILE A 87 -0.04 -15.68 1.96
N ASP A 88 -1.15 -15.88 2.68
CA ASP A 88 -2.50 -15.86 2.12
C ASP A 88 -2.88 -14.53 1.45
N ASP A 89 -2.55 -13.40 2.09
CA ASP A 89 -2.86 -12.07 1.57
C ASP A 89 -1.99 -10.97 2.20
N LEU A 90 -2.18 -9.73 1.77
CA LEU A 90 -1.36 -8.58 2.20
C LEU A 90 -1.71 -8.08 3.60
N ALA A 91 -2.90 -8.43 4.14
CA ALA A 91 -3.24 -8.10 5.52
C ALA A 91 -2.47 -9.02 6.48
N VAL A 92 -2.30 -10.29 6.14
CA VAL A 92 -1.42 -11.21 6.87
C VAL A 92 0.05 -10.76 6.74
N LEU A 93 0.47 -10.35 5.54
CA LEU A 93 1.83 -9.81 5.35
C LEU A 93 2.11 -8.57 6.21
N ASP A 94 1.15 -7.64 6.34
CA ASP A 94 1.30 -6.45 7.19
C ASP A 94 1.65 -6.80 8.64
N TYR A 95 1.07 -7.88 9.18
CA TYR A 95 1.40 -8.36 10.52
C TYR A 95 2.87 -8.76 10.64
N TYR A 96 3.42 -9.46 9.65
CA TYR A 96 4.86 -9.80 9.64
C TYR A 96 5.75 -8.57 9.47
N LEU A 97 5.38 -7.66 8.56
CA LEU A 97 6.11 -6.39 8.39
C LEU A 97 6.12 -5.54 9.66
N TYR A 98 5.03 -5.60 10.44
CA TYR A 98 4.92 -4.94 11.74
C TYR A 98 5.83 -5.56 12.80
N LEU A 99 5.98 -6.89 12.81
CA LEU A 99 6.87 -7.60 13.74
C LEU A 99 8.35 -7.34 13.44
N GLU A 100 8.72 -7.28 12.16
CA GLU A 100 10.09 -7.02 11.72
C GLU A 100 10.48 -5.53 11.78
N ALA A 101 9.51 -4.63 11.97
CA ALA A 101 9.80 -3.20 12.11
C ALA A 101 10.49 -2.94 13.46
N GLU A 102 11.81 -2.67 13.41
CA GLU A 102 12.58 -2.17 14.55
C GLU A 102 12.03 -0.80 15.02
N GLU A 103 12.09 -0.53 16.34
CA GLU A 103 11.60 0.72 16.97
C GLU A 103 12.44 1.95 16.62
#